data_AF-A3JD96-F1
#
_entry.id   AF-A3JD96-F1
#
_cell.length_a   1.000
_cell.length_b   1.000
_cell.length_c   1.000
_cell.angle_alpha   90.00
_cell.angle_beta   90.00
_cell.angle_gamma   90.00
#
_symmetry.space_group_name_H-M   'P 1'
#
loop_
_entity.id
_entity.type
_entity.pdbx_description
1 polymer ?
#
loop_
_entity_poly.entity_id
_entity_poly.type
_entity_poly.pdbx_seq_one_letter_code
_entity_poly.pdbx_strand_id
1 'polypeptide(L)'
;MIGNISEFVADLGGFLGRQITEAISRITMQQGGTVLIAEYWATGLFVLAVIGLCTFMIGVSALLGGRSQGPSKGLPFESGIIGTGSARQRFSIQFYLVAMLFVIFDIEAMFLFSWAVSVREVGWGGFWGAAIFIGILLAGLVYDYRSGALDWAPVGRERLHRGK
;
A
#
# COMPACT_ATOMS: atom_id res chain seq x y z
N MET A 1 -62.03 40.94 4.80
CA MET A 1 -60.64 40.46 4.99
C MET A 1 -60.61 38.98 4.63
N ILE A 2 -60.68 38.64 3.35
CA ILE A 2 -60.46 37.26 2.90
C ILE A 2 -59.59 37.39 1.65
N GLY A 3 -58.28 37.25 1.82
CA GLY A 3 -57.32 37.27 0.73
C GLY A 3 -57.59 36.11 -0.22
N ASN A 4 -57.45 36.39 -1.52
CA ASN A 4 -57.83 35.49 -2.60
C ASN A 4 -56.96 34.22 -2.56
N ILE A 5 -57.59 33.04 -2.57
CA ILE A 5 -56.90 31.74 -2.45
C ILE A 5 -55.83 31.57 -3.55
N SER A 6 -56.01 32.21 -4.71
CA SER A 6 -55.05 32.21 -5.81
C SER A 6 -53.71 32.89 -5.47
N GLU A 7 -53.72 33.96 -4.66
CA GLU A 7 -52.49 34.65 -4.24
C GLU A 7 -51.73 33.83 -3.21
N PHE A 8 -52.44 33.16 -2.29
CA PHE A 8 -51.84 32.25 -1.32
C PHE A 8 -51.17 31.05 -2.00
N VAL A 9 -51.82 30.46 -3.01
CA VAL A 9 -51.24 29.34 -3.78
C VAL A 9 -50.03 29.78 -4.61
N ALA A 10 -50.07 30.98 -5.18
CA ALA A 10 -48.93 31.55 -5.92
C ALA A 10 -47.72 31.85 -5.02
N ASP A 11 -47.97 32.42 -3.83
CA ASP A 11 -46.92 32.73 -2.86
C ASP A 11 -46.31 31.45 -2.25
N LEU A 12 -47.14 30.45 -1.95
CA LEU A 12 -46.67 29.16 -1.47
C LEU A 12 -45.82 28.43 -2.52
N GLY A 13 -46.20 28.48 -3.81
CA GLY A 13 -45.41 27.92 -4.90
C GLY A 13 -44.07 28.63 -5.09
N GLY A 14 -44.04 29.97 -5.02
CA GLY A 14 -42.81 30.76 -5.10
C GLY A 14 -41.90 30.61 -3.87
N PHE A 15 -42.47 30.39 -2.69
CA PHE A 15 -41.71 30.14 -1.46
C PHE A 15 -41.10 28.74 -1.46
N LEU A 16 -41.86 27.70 -1.83
CA LEU A 16 -41.37 26.34 -1.95
C LEU A 16 -40.32 26.20 -3.06
N GLY A 17 -40.52 26.85 -4.21
CA GLY A 17 -39.55 26.86 -5.31
C GLY A 17 -38.22 27.52 -4.92
N ARG A 18 -38.27 28.64 -4.20
CA ARG A 18 -37.07 29.31 -3.68
C ARG A 18 -36.36 28.47 -2.61
N GLN A 19 -37.10 27.85 -1.69
CA GLN A 19 -36.55 26.93 -0.69
C GLN A 19 -35.85 25.72 -1.30
N ILE A 20 -36.45 25.09 -2.31
CA ILE A 20 -35.86 23.93 -3.00
C ILE A 20 -34.60 24.33 -3.78
N THR A 21 -34.66 25.47 -4.47
CA THR A 21 -33.50 25.98 -5.24
C THR A 21 -32.33 26.34 -4.32
N GLU A 22 -32.59 26.95 -3.16
CA GLU A 22 -31.56 27.23 -2.16
C GLU A 22 -31.06 25.97 -1.43
N ALA A 23 -31.92 25.00 -1.15
CA ALA A 23 -31.50 23.73 -0.54
C ALA A 23 -30.58 22.95 -1.47
N ILE A 24 -30.92 22.87 -2.76
CA ILE A 24 -30.10 22.20 -3.78
C ILE A 24 -28.78 22.93 -3.99
N SER A 25 -28.78 24.27 -4.03
CA SER A 25 -27.54 25.04 -4.18
C SER A 25 -26.61 24.88 -2.97
N ARG A 26 -27.16 24.81 -1.75
CA ARG A 26 -26.39 24.54 -0.51
C ARG A 26 -25.84 23.12 -0.45
N ILE A 27 -26.60 22.11 -0.89
CA ILE A 27 -26.12 20.71 -0.97
C ILE A 27 -25.03 20.56 -2.03
N THR A 28 -25.16 21.27 -3.17
CA THR A 28 -24.18 21.23 -4.27
C THR A 28 -22.88 21.98 -3.93
N MET A 29 -22.98 23.13 -3.24
CA MET A 29 -21.82 23.94 -2.82
C MET A 29 -20.97 23.28 -1.71
N GLN A 30 -21.52 22.30 -0.98
CA GLN A 30 -20.80 21.61 0.10
C GLN A 30 -19.93 20.43 -0.38
N GLN A 31 -20.04 20.03 -1.65
CA GLN A 31 -19.25 18.93 -2.21
C GLN A 31 -18.09 19.47 -3.05
N GLY A 32 -16.86 19.24 -2.58
CA GLY A 32 -15.68 19.30 -3.45
C GLY A 32 -14.38 19.54 -2.72
N GLY A 33 -14.26 20.64 -1.97
CA GLY A 33 -12.98 21.03 -1.34
C GLY A 33 -12.87 20.66 0.13
N THR A 34 -13.85 21.06 0.94
CA THR A 34 -13.81 20.89 2.40
C THR A 34 -13.86 19.42 2.83
N VAL A 35 -14.56 18.57 2.07
CA VAL A 35 -14.65 17.12 2.33
C VAL A 35 -13.33 16.41 2.03
N LEU A 36 -12.64 16.75 0.94
CA LEU A 36 -11.34 16.15 0.60
C LEU A 36 -10.26 16.59 1.59
N ILE A 37 -10.22 17.88 1.92
CA ILE A 37 -9.36 18.39 2.99
C ILE A 37 -9.70 17.67 4.29
N ALA A 38 -10.99 17.38 4.51
CA ALA A 38 -11.43 16.66 5.69
C ALA A 38 -10.89 15.24 5.79
N GLU A 39 -10.99 14.52 4.69
CA GLU A 39 -10.52 13.16 4.55
C GLU A 39 -9.00 13.04 4.66
N TYR A 40 -8.25 13.98 4.07
CA TYR A 40 -6.78 14.00 4.19
C TYR A 40 -6.32 14.31 5.62
N TRP A 41 -6.95 15.27 6.30
CA TRP A 41 -6.58 15.53 7.70
C TRP A 41 -6.97 14.37 8.60
N ALA A 42 -8.12 13.72 8.35
CA ALA A 42 -8.56 12.56 9.12
C ALA A 42 -7.58 11.40 8.97
N THR A 43 -7.14 11.13 7.74
CA THR A 43 -6.12 10.11 7.45
C THR A 43 -4.78 10.45 8.10
N GLY A 44 -4.36 11.72 8.01
CA GLY A 44 -3.12 12.18 8.65
C GLY A 44 -3.15 12.02 10.17
N LEU A 45 -4.25 12.42 10.82
CA LEU A 45 -4.42 12.24 12.27
C LEU A 45 -4.48 10.76 12.65
N PHE A 46 -5.11 9.91 11.83
CA PHE A 46 -5.13 8.47 12.07
C PHE A 46 -3.72 7.88 12.06
N VAL A 47 -2.91 8.20 11.05
CA VAL A 47 -1.52 7.72 10.97
C VAL A 47 -0.70 8.22 12.17
N LEU A 48 -0.86 9.49 12.55
CA LEU A 48 -0.20 10.05 13.74
C LEU A 48 -0.65 9.37 15.04
N ALA A 49 -1.94 9.06 15.18
CA ALA A 49 -2.46 8.35 16.33
C ALA A 49 -1.89 6.93 16.43
N VAL A 50 -1.75 6.21 15.30
CA VAL A 50 -1.14 4.88 15.25
C VAL A 50 0.34 4.93 15.67
N ILE A 51 1.11 5.85 15.09
CA ILE A 51 2.54 6.05 15.45
C ILE A 51 2.67 6.46 16.93
N GLY A 52 1.79 7.36 17.39
CA GLY A 52 1.73 7.79 18.78
C GLY A 52 1.43 6.64 19.72
N LEU A 53 0.48 5.77 19.39
CA LEU A 53 0.14 4.58 20.16
C LEU A 53 1.31 3.59 20.21
N CYS A 54 1.94 3.28 19.07
CA CYS A 54 3.12 2.40 19.04
C CYS A 54 4.25 2.96 19.91
N THR A 55 4.52 4.26 19.81
CA THR A 55 5.55 4.94 20.60
C THR A 55 5.20 4.94 22.08
N PHE A 56 3.93 5.17 22.43
CA PHE A 56 3.43 5.11 23.80
C PHE A 56 3.60 3.70 24.38
N MET A 57 3.23 2.65 23.64
CA MET A 57 3.41 1.26 24.09
C MET A 57 4.88 0.91 24.33
N ILE A 58 5.77 1.29 23.40
CA ILE A 58 7.21 1.09 23.57
C ILE A 58 7.73 1.90 24.76
N GLY A 59 7.29 3.15 24.91
CA GLY A 59 7.70 4.05 26.00
C GLY A 59 7.26 3.52 27.37
N VAL A 60 6.00 3.13 27.52
CA VAL A 60 5.46 2.53 28.75
C VAL A 60 6.18 1.22 29.05
N SER A 61 6.40 0.36 28.05
CA SER A 61 7.17 -0.88 28.24
C SER A 61 8.62 -0.60 28.68
N ALA A 62 9.24 0.46 28.19
CA ALA A 62 10.60 0.84 28.57
C ALA A 62 10.68 1.52 29.95
N LEU A 63 9.61 2.19 30.40
CA LEU A 63 9.48 2.83 31.71
C LEU A 63 9.14 1.83 32.81
N LEU A 64 8.18 0.94 32.56
CA LEU A 64 7.73 -0.08 33.51
C LEU A 64 8.58 -1.35 33.48
N GLY A 65 9.31 -1.59 32.39
CA GLY A 65 10.15 -2.77 32.21
C GLY A 65 11.36 -2.78 33.14
N GLY A 66 11.53 -3.89 33.87
CA GLY A 66 12.69 -4.10 34.74
C GLY A 66 14.01 -4.15 33.95
N ARG A 67 14.90 -3.20 34.22
CA ARG A 67 16.25 -3.15 33.63
C ARG A 67 17.17 -4.16 34.32
N SER A 68 17.28 -5.35 33.75
CA SER A 68 18.25 -6.37 34.17
C SER A 68 19.47 -6.33 33.23
N GLN A 69 20.63 -5.93 33.79
CA GLN A 69 21.90 -5.74 33.07
C GLN A 69 22.85 -6.95 33.26
N GLY A 70 22.39 -8.15 32.90
CA GLY A 70 23.21 -9.36 32.98
C GLY A 70 24.27 -9.41 31.86
N PRO A 71 25.53 -9.81 32.13
CA PRO A 71 26.59 -9.92 31.11
C PRO A 71 26.22 -10.80 29.90
N SER A 72 25.42 -11.84 30.13
CA SER A 72 24.94 -12.74 29.08
C SER A 72 23.78 -12.19 28.25
N LYS A 73 23.11 -11.12 28.69
CA LYS A 73 21.90 -10.57 28.04
C LYS A 73 22.22 -9.74 26.80
N GLY A 74 23.45 -9.23 26.70
CA GLY A 74 23.96 -8.48 25.55
C GLY A 74 24.68 -9.32 24.51
N LEU A 75 24.80 -10.64 24.73
CA LEU A 75 25.44 -11.55 23.78
C LEU A 75 24.42 -12.05 22.75
N PRO A 76 24.79 -12.14 21.45
CA PRO A 76 23.96 -12.80 20.44
C PRO A 76 23.63 -14.24 20.86
N PHE A 77 22.40 -14.67 20.59
CA PHE A 77 21.96 -16.02 20.91
C PHE A 77 22.60 -17.03 19.94
N GLU A 78 23.50 -17.86 20.45
CA GLU A 78 24.11 -18.97 19.70
C GLU A 78 24.01 -20.30 20.46
N SER A 79 22.84 -20.66 21.00
CA SER A 79 22.63 -21.96 21.69
C SER A 79 23.61 -22.25 22.85
N GLY A 80 24.09 -21.22 23.55
CA GLY A 80 24.98 -21.36 24.72
C GLY A 80 26.48 -21.34 24.41
N ILE A 81 26.88 -21.18 23.15
CA ILE A 81 28.28 -20.91 22.79
C ILE A 81 28.52 -19.39 22.64
N ILE A 82 29.77 -18.98 22.88
CA ILE A 82 30.21 -17.62 22.59
C ILE A 82 30.33 -17.44 21.08
N GLY A 83 29.74 -16.36 20.56
CA GLY A 83 29.84 -16.00 19.15
C GLY A 83 31.28 -15.84 18.72
N THR A 84 31.74 -16.72 17.82
CA THR A 84 33.08 -16.68 17.25
C THR A 84 33.00 -16.51 15.75
N GLY A 85 33.66 -15.47 15.23
CA GLY A 85 33.72 -15.17 13.80
C GLY A 85 33.02 -13.87 13.41
N SER A 86 33.19 -13.50 12.14
CA SER A 86 32.52 -12.35 11.55
C SER A 86 31.15 -12.80 11.02
N ALA A 87 30.07 -12.13 11.43
CA ALA A 87 28.71 -12.33 10.91
C ALA A 87 28.54 -11.89 9.43
N ARG A 88 29.64 -11.65 8.71
CA ARG A 88 29.65 -11.23 7.31
C ARG A 88 29.59 -12.47 6.41
N GLN A 89 28.45 -13.15 6.45
CA GLN A 89 28.11 -14.19 5.49
C GLN A 89 27.89 -13.53 4.12
N ARG A 90 28.44 -14.11 3.05
CA ARG A 90 28.11 -13.68 1.68
C ARG A 90 26.67 -14.08 1.42
N PHE A 91 25.76 -13.11 1.43
CA PHE A 91 24.38 -13.33 0.99
C PHE A 91 24.37 -13.73 -0.49
N SER A 92 23.55 -14.71 -0.84
CA SER A 92 23.42 -15.19 -2.22
C SER A 92 22.92 -14.06 -3.11
N ILE A 93 23.44 -13.98 -4.34
CA ILE A 93 23.01 -13.00 -5.35
C ILE A 93 21.52 -13.14 -5.73
N GLN A 94 20.91 -14.28 -5.42
CA GLN A 94 19.51 -14.59 -5.68
C GLN A 94 18.55 -13.59 -5.02
N PHE A 95 18.86 -13.08 -3.82
CA PHE A 95 18.05 -12.04 -3.17
C PHE A 95 18.03 -10.73 -3.96
N TYR A 96 19.13 -10.40 -4.63
CA TYR A 96 19.22 -9.21 -5.47
C TYR A 96 18.41 -9.38 -6.76
N LEU A 97 18.48 -10.56 -7.40
CA LEU A 97 17.70 -10.84 -8.62
C LEU A 97 16.20 -10.72 -8.36
N VAL A 98 15.70 -11.28 -7.25
CA VAL A 98 14.28 -11.16 -6.88
C VAL A 98 13.89 -9.73 -6.54
N ALA A 99 14.74 -8.97 -5.85
CA ALA A 99 14.48 -7.55 -5.56
C ALA A 99 14.45 -6.70 -6.84
N MET A 100 15.37 -6.93 -7.77
CA MET A 100 15.40 -6.23 -9.06
C MET A 100 14.17 -6.58 -9.90
N LEU A 101 13.77 -7.85 -9.96
CA LEU A 101 12.55 -8.29 -10.62
C LEU A 101 11.30 -7.64 -10.02
N PHE A 102 11.22 -7.56 -8.69
CA PHE A 102 10.11 -6.91 -8.00
C PHE A 102 9.99 -5.44 -8.36
N VAL A 103 11.10 -4.68 -8.35
CA VAL A 103 11.09 -3.26 -8.71
C VAL A 103 10.65 -3.04 -10.16
N ILE A 104 11.16 -3.87 -11.09
CA ILE A 104 10.74 -3.80 -12.49
C ILE A 104 9.24 -4.10 -12.59
N PHE A 105 8.77 -5.20 -12.03
CA PHE A 105 7.36 -5.57 -12.07
C PHE A 105 6.43 -4.53 -11.41
N ASP A 106 6.86 -3.89 -10.32
CA ASP A 106 6.12 -2.83 -9.63
C ASP A 106 5.93 -1.57 -10.50
N ILE A 107 6.99 -1.14 -11.19
CA ILE A 107 6.92 -0.02 -12.14
C ILE A 107 5.98 -0.37 -13.30
N GLU A 108 6.03 -1.60 -13.80
CA GLU A 108 5.19 -2.05 -14.90
C GLU A 108 3.71 -2.14 -14.49
N ALA A 109 3.43 -2.51 -13.24
CA ALA A 109 2.09 -2.46 -12.66
C ALA A 109 1.55 -1.01 -12.57
N MET A 110 2.39 -0.02 -12.25
CA MET A 110 2.01 1.39 -12.28
C MET A 110 1.57 1.86 -13.68
N PHE A 111 2.24 1.39 -14.74
CA PHE A 111 1.84 1.66 -16.12
C PHE A 111 0.50 1.00 -16.46
N LEU A 112 0.29 -0.25 -16.07
CA LEU A 112 -0.99 -0.94 -16.25
C LEU A 112 -2.12 -0.26 -15.48
N PHE A 113 -1.86 0.24 -14.26
CA PHE A 113 -2.85 0.98 -13.48
C PHE A 113 -3.25 2.28 -14.17
N SER A 114 -2.28 3.03 -14.69
CA SER A 114 -2.54 4.28 -15.43
C SER A 114 -3.40 4.04 -16.68
N TRP A 115 -3.13 2.96 -17.41
CA TRP A 115 -3.98 2.51 -18.51
C TRP A 115 -5.37 2.03 -18.03
N ALA A 116 -5.44 1.28 -16.94
CA ALA A 116 -6.70 0.73 -16.41
C ALA A 116 -7.69 1.83 -16.00
N VAL A 117 -7.19 2.95 -15.45
CA VAL A 117 -8.01 4.12 -15.09
C VAL A 117 -8.63 4.79 -16.33
N SER A 118 -7.97 4.72 -17.50
CA SER A 118 -8.37 5.39 -18.75
C SER A 118 -8.81 4.42 -19.86
N VAL A 119 -9.19 3.19 -19.50
CA VAL A 119 -9.47 2.12 -20.47
C VAL A 119 -10.64 2.46 -21.41
N ARG A 120 -11.60 3.26 -20.96
CA ARG A 120 -12.81 3.62 -21.73
C ARG A 120 -12.49 4.62 -22.84
N GLU A 121 -11.54 5.51 -22.59
CA GLU A 121 -11.16 6.62 -23.46
C GLU A 121 -10.20 6.16 -24.57
N VAL A 122 -9.31 5.21 -24.26
CA VAL A 122 -8.29 4.73 -25.20
C VAL A 122 -8.81 3.61 -26.11
N GLY A 123 -9.89 2.92 -25.71
CA GLY A 123 -10.57 1.91 -26.53
C GLY A 123 -9.68 0.74 -26.97
N TRP A 124 -9.96 0.19 -28.16
CA TRP A 124 -9.28 -1.01 -28.67
C TRP A 124 -7.78 -0.84 -28.92
N GLY A 125 -7.32 0.37 -29.23
CA GLY A 125 -5.89 0.64 -29.42
C GLY A 125 -5.10 0.49 -28.11
N GLY A 126 -5.66 1.01 -27.01
CA GLY A 126 -5.09 0.86 -25.68
C GLY A 126 -5.10 -0.57 -25.19
N PHE A 127 -6.17 -1.32 -25.49
CA PHE A 127 -6.26 -2.74 -25.17
C PHE A 127 -5.12 -3.54 -25.78
N TRP A 128 -4.85 -3.40 -27.09
CA TRP A 128 -3.74 -4.10 -27.73
C TRP A 128 -2.38 -3.66 -27.20
N GLY A 129 -2.20 -2.37 -26.90
CA GLY A 129 -1.00 -1.86 -26.25
C GLY A 129 -0.76 -2.53 -24.89
N ALA A 130 -1.78 -2.59 -24.03
CA ALA A 130 -1.70 -3.27 -22.74
C ALA A 130 -1.51 -4.79 -22.86
N ALA A 131 -2.15 -5.44 -23.82
CA ALA A 131 -1.98 -6.88 -24.05
C ALA A 131 -0.54 -7.24 -24.45
N ILE A 132 0.06 -6.46 -25.36
CA ILE A 132 1.47 -6.65 -25.77
C ILE A 132 2.40 -6.40 -24.57
N PHE A 133 2.14 -5.35 -23.80
CA PHE A 133 2.92 -5.01 -22.62
C PHE A 133 2.90 -6.13 -21.57
N ILE A 134 1.71 -6.66 -21.24
CA ILE A 134 1.57 -7.83 -20.37
C ILE A 134 2.28 -9.05 -20.97
N GLY A 135 2.21 -9.24 -22.29
CA GLY A 135 2.92 -10.30 -22.99
C GLY A 135 4.44 -10.24 -22.80
N ILE A 136 5.02 -9.04 -22.86
CA ILE A 136 6.45 -8.82 -22.61
C ILE A 136 6.80 -9.14 -21.15
N LEU A 137 5.97 -8.72 -20.18
CA LEU A 137 6.18 -9.05 -18.76
C LEU A 137 6.16 -10.56 -18.50
N LEU A 138 5.18 -11.25 -19.09
CA LEU A 138 5.10 -12.71 -19.01
C LEU A 138 6.32 -13.38 -19.64
N ALA A 139 6.79 -12.88 -20.78
CA ALA A 139 8.00 -13.40 -21.42
C ALA A 139 9.24 -13.20 -20.53
N GLY A 140 9.39 -12.02 -19.91
CA GLY A 140 10.47 -11.75 -18.96
C GLY A 140 10.43 -12.66 -17.72
N LEU A 141 9.24 -12.86 -17.14
CA LEU A 141 9.05 -13.76 -16.01
C LEU A 141 9.35 -15.22 -16.36
N VAL A 142 8.88 -15.69 -17.52
CA VAL A 142 9.15 -17.05 -17.99
C VAL A 142 10.64 -17.26 -18.26
N TYR A 143 11.32 -16.25 -18.82
CA TYR A 143 12.76 -16.29 -19.03
C TYR A 143 13.51 -16.41 -17.70
N ASP A 144 13.22 -15.55 -16.72
CA ASP A 144 13.89 -15.55 -15.43
C ASP A 144 13.62 -16.83 -14.62
N TYR A 145 12.39 -17.36 -14.70
CA TYR A 145 12.02 -18.66 -14.12
C TYR A 145 12.86 -19.79 -14.73
N ARG A 146 13.07 -19.80 -16.06
CA ARG A 146 13.90 -20.82 -16.72
C ARG A 146 15.40 -20.62 -16.47
N SER A 147 15.85 -19.41 -16.20
CA SER A 147 17.25 -19.12 -15.85
C SER A 147 17.63 -19.59 -14.45
N GLY A 148 16.69 -20.08 -13.64
CA GLY A 148 16.96 -20.56 -12.28
C GLY A 148 17.30 -19.43 -11.29
N ALA A 149 17.03 -18.18 -11.66
CA ALA A 149 17.21 -17.02 -10.77
C ALA A 149 16.33 -17.11 -9.52
N LEU A 150 15.21 -17.83 -9.63
CA LEU A 150 14.23 -18.10 -8.57
C LEU A 150 14.46 -19.44 -7.84
N ASP A 151 15.48 -20.24 -8.19
CA ASP A 151 15.69 -21.54 -7.55
C ASP A 151 16.42 -21.41 -6.20
N TRP A 152 15.66 -21.59 -5.13
CA TRP A 152 16.12 -21.53 -3.74
C TRP A 152 16.71 -22.84 -3.23
N ALA A 153 16.71 -23.90 -4.05
CA ALA A 153 17.14 -25.22 -3.62
C ALA A 153 18.67 -25.27 -3.42
N PRO A 154 19.17 -25.56 -2.21
CA PRO A 154 20.57 -25.90 -2.05
C PRO A 154 20.80 -27.20 -2.80
N VAL A 155 21.70 -27.19 -3.79
CA VAL A 155 22.17 -28.43 -4.42
C VAL A 155 22.87 -29.24 -3.33
N GLY A 156 22.13 -30.18 -2.73
CA GLY A 156 22.61 -31.05 -1.67
C GLY A 156 23.87 -31.77 -2.14
N ARG A 157 25.00 -31.49 -1.50
CA ARG A 157 26.27 -32.19 -1.74
C ARG A 157 26.18 -33.61 -1.19
N GLU A 158 25.66 -34.52 -1.98
CA GLU A 158 25.73 -35.97 -1.72
C GLU A 158 27.09 -36.54 -2.17
N ARG A 159 28.20 -36.05 -1.61
CA ARG A 159 29.56 -36.53 -1.97
C ARG A 159 30.58 -36.60 -0.82
N LEU A 160 30.16 -36.72 0.44
CA LEU A 160 31.10 -36.77 1.57
C LEU A 160 30.94 -37.97 2.53
N HIS A 161 30.03 -38.92 2.26
CA HIS A 161 29.88 -40.13 3.07
C HIS A 161 30.26 -41.44 2.36
N ARG A 162 30.90 -41.35 1.19
CA ARG A 162 31.43 -42.52 0.44
C ARG A 162 32.96 -42.56 0.57
N GLY A 163 33.44 -43.01 1.71
CA GLY A 163 34.86 -43.18 1.98
C GLY A 163 35.10 -43.66 3.40
N LYS A 164 34.81 -44.94 3.64
CA LYS A 164 35.42 -45.73 4.71
C LYS A 164 36.57 -46.51 4.10
#